data_AF-A0A2V7KNP1-F1
#
_entry.id   AF-A0A2V7KNP1-F1
#
_cell.length_a   1.000
_cell.length_b   1.000
_cell.length_c   1.000
_cell.angle_alpha   90.00
_cell.angle_beta   90.00
_cell.angle_gamma   90.00
#
_symmetry.space_group_name_H-M   'P 1'
#
loop_
_entity.id
_entity.type
_entity.pdbx_description
1 polymer ?
#
loop_
_entity_poly.entity_id
_entity_poly.type
_entity_poly.pdbx_seq_one_letter_code
_entity_poly.pdbx_strand_id
1 'polypeptide(L)'
;MPKGPSKSAAAIERLLEERRQYEAWLARITATADSAPEHVRTRVKADYEARLKAVTEELRAHADAARQLIAQRKETLLELQKKEKAVAERLAETELRHEVGEYDEAQWGQVHKDALADLGAVRDELMDVERDITRLEELDKLVKAKPTPPSRGVAGELTLTPSPPPKSEKRKTPMDELAFLKSVTEDDKNAPSPRRASGGQYQPDDLQDAAHLAPVDEDAPVEKTLKCRECGTMNLATEWYCENCGAELAAL
;
A
#
# COMPACT_ATOMS: atom_id res chain seq x y z
N MET A 1 -0.52 11.09 1.37
CA MET A 1 -0.52 9.92 0.45
C MET A 1 -0.70 8.65 1.26
N PRO A 2 -1.75 7.84 1.02
CA PRO A 2 -1.84 6.53 1.66
C PRO A 2 -0.73 5.64 1.09
N LYS A 3 0.29 5.35 1.90
CA LYS A 3 1.25 4.28 1.56
C LYS A 3 0.44 3.00 1.40
N GLY A 4 0.51 2.39 0.21
CA GLY A 4 -0.14 1.10 -0.06
C GLY A 4 0.18 0.04 0.99
N PRO A 5 -0.59 -1.06 1.03
CA PRO A 5 -0.42 -2.11 2.03
C PRO A 5 1.05 -2.57 2.03
N SER A 6 1.63 -2.68 3.22
CA SER A 6 3.01 -3.15 3.35
C SER A 6 3.16 -4.54 2.73
N LYS A 7 4.35 -4.91 2.25
CA LYS A 7 4.61 -6.27 1.71
C LYS A 7 4.14 -7.39 2.67
N SER A 8 4.27 -7.15 3.98
CA SER A 8 3.76 -8.05 5.03
C SER A 8 2.22 -8.14 5.04
N ALA A 9 1.53 -7.01 4.91
CA ALA A 9 0.06 -6.97 4.81
C ALA A 9 -0.45 -7.78 3.62
N ALA A 10 0.15 -7.58 2.44
CA ALA A 10 -0.24 -8.31 1.22
C ALA A 10 0.01 -9.83 1.35
N ALA A 11 1.10 -10.24 2.02
CA ALA A 11 1.38 -11.65 2.30
C ALA A 11 0.33 -12.25 3.24
N ILE A 12 -0.02 -11.54 4.32
CA ILE A 12 -1.06 -11.96 5.27
C ILE A 12 -2.42 -12.09 4.57
N GLU A 13 -2.82 -11.11 3.76
CA GLU A 13 -4.08 -11.16 3.00
C GLU A 13 -4.14 -12.37 2.06
N ARG A 14 -3.05 -12.66 1.35
CA ARG A 14 -2.95 -13.86 0.51
C ARG A 14 -3.12 -15.15 1.33
N LEU A 15 -2.44 -15.27 2.46
CA LEU A 15 -2.55 -16.44 3.33
C LEU A 15 -3.96 -16.59 3.92
N LEU A 16 -4.62 -15.48 4.27
CA LEU A 16 -6.01 -15.50 4.72
C LEU A 16 -6.97 -16.00 3.63
N GLU A 17 -6.72 -15.62 2.37
CA GLU A 17 -7.50 -16.11 1.23
C GLU A 17 -7.24 -17.59 0.95
N GLU A 18 -5.98 -18.03 0.95
CA GLU A 18 -5.62 -19.45 0.81
C GLU A 18 -6.27 -20.30 1.91
N ARG A 19 -6.25 -19.82 3.16
CA ARG A 19 -6.96 -20.47 4.29
C ARG A 19 -8.45 -20.65 3.99
N ARG A 20 -9.13 -19.59 3.55
CA ARG A 20 -10.58 -19.63 3.22
C ARG A 20 -10.86 -20.62 2.10
N GLN A 21 -10.00 -20.68 1.09
CA GLN A 21 -10.14 -21.62 -0.03
C GLN A 21 -10.01 -23.07 0.43
N TYR A 22 -8.99 -23.40 1.23
CA TYR A 22 -8.82 -24.73 1.80
C TYR A 22 -10.01 -25.13 2.70
N GLU A 23 -10.48 -24.24 3.58
CA GLU A 23 -11.67 -24.47 4.40
C GLU A 23 -12.92 -24.74 3.54
N ALA A 24 -13.12 -23.98 2.45
CA ALA A 24 -14.24 -24.17 1.54
C ALA A 24 -14.15 -25.46 0.71
N TRP A 25 -12.95 -25.91 0.33
CA TRP A 25 -12.76 -27.21 -0.33
C TRP A 25 -13.01 -28.36 0.63
N LEU A 26 -12.53 -28.28 1.87
CA LEU A 26 -12.78 -29.28 2.91
C LEU A 26 -14.29 -29.41 3.20
N ALA A 27 -14.99 -28.28 3.34
CA ALA A 27 -16.45 -28.27 3.52
C ALA A 27 -17.19 -28.96 2.37
N ARG A 28 -16.77 -28.70 1.12
CA ARG A 28 -17.34 -29.37 -0.06
C ARG A 28 -17.06 -30.87 -0.08
N ILE A 29 -15.85 -31.30 0.26
CA ILE A 29 -15.49 -32.73 0.35
C ILE A 29 -16.36 -33.43 1.40
N THR A 30 -16.58 -32.79 2.56
CA THR A 30 -17.45 -33.35 3.60
C THR A 30 -18.92 -33.40 3.22
N ALA A 31 -19.40 -32.44 2.43
CA ALA A 31 -20.79 -32.39 1.99
C ALA A 31 -21.12 -33.39 0.86
N THR A 32 -20.11 -33.83 0.09
CA THR A 32 -20.30 -34.63 -1.13
C THR A 32 -19.87 -36.09 -0.92
N ALA A 33 -20.47 -36.78 0.07
CA ALA A 33 -20.04 -38.11 0.51
C ALA A 33 -20.18 -39.21 -0.58
N ASP A 34 -21.14 -39.10 -1.49
CA ASP A 34 -21.47 -40.20 -2.42
C ASP A 34 -20.80 -40.09 -3.81
N SER A 35 -19.96 -39.07 -4.02
CA SER A 35 -19.38 -38.77 -5.34
C SER A 35 -18.10 -39.57 -5.67
N ALA A 36 -17.41 -40.12 -4.66
CA ALA A 36 -16.13 -40.80 -4.84
C ALA A 36 -15.88 -41.87 -3.77
N PRO A 37 -15.04 -42.90 -4.07
CA PRO A 37 -14.66 -43.91 -3.09
C PRO A 37 -14.09 -43.32 -1.80
N GLU A 38 -14.46 -43.89 -0.65
CA GLU A 38 -14.09 -43.39 0.69
C GLU A 38 -12.58 -43.12 0.81
N HIS A 39 -11.74 -44.11 0.48
CA HIS A 39 -10.28 -43.99 0.61
C HIS A 39 -9.69 -42.82 -0.20
N VAL A 40 -10.26 -42.49 -1.37
CA VAL A 40 -9.83 -41.33 -2.17
C VAL A 40 -10.22 -40.03 -1.48
N ARG A 41 -11.46 -39.94 -0.97
CA ARG A 41 -11.93 -38.77 -0.22
C ARG A 41 -11.11 -38.55 1.04
N THR A 42 -10.82 -39.60 1.81
CA THR A 42 -9.97 -39.51 3.00
C THR A 42 -8.60 -38.96 2.66
N ARG A 43 -7.96 -39.44 1.58
CA ARG A 43 -6.63 -38.99 1.17
C ARG A 43 -6.61 -37.53 0.72
N VAL A 44 -7.59 -37.12 -0.10
CA VAL A 44 -7.70 -35.72 -0.58
C VAL A 44 -8.03 -34.77 0.57
N LYS A 45 -8.91 -35.19 1.51
CA LYS A 45 -9.20 -34.45 2.72
C LYS A 45 -7.94 -34.24 3.56
N ALA A 46 -7.16 -35.29 3.80
CA ALA A 46 -5.92 -35.21 4.56
C ALA A 46 -4.88 -34.27 3.92
N ASP A 47 -4.78 -34.24 2.58
CA ASP A 47 -3.90 -33.29 1.87
C ASP A 47 -4.32 -31.83 2.11
N TYR A 48 -5.60 -31.51 1.94
CA TYR A 48 -6.08 -30.15 2.19
C TYR A 48 -6.04 -29.76 3.68
N GLU A 49 -6.24 -30.70 4.61
CA GLU A 49 -6.04 -30.47 6.05
C GLU A 49 -4.58 -30.15 6.37
N ALA A 50 -3.63 -30.85 5.75
CA ALA A 50 -2.21 -30.58 5.91
C ALA A 50 -1.82 -29.20 5.37
N ARG A 51 -2.33 -28.81 4.19
CA ARG A 51 -2.10 -27.48 3.61
C ARG A 51 -2.73 -26.36 4.46
N LEU A 52 -3.96 -26.57 4.94
CA LEU A 52 -4.63 -25.63 5.84
C LEU A 52 -3.84 -25.43 7.13
N LYS A 53 -3.30 -26.52 7.70
CA LYS A 53 -2.44 -26.47 8.88
C LYS A 53 -1.19 -25.62 8.62
N ALA A 54 -0.50 -25.86 7.49
CA ALA A 54 0.69 -25.11 7.11
C ALA A 54 0.42 -23.60 6.99
N VAL A 55 -0.64 -23.20 6.27
CA VAL A 55 -1.03 -21.78 6.15
C VAL A 55 -1.39 -21.17 7.51
N THR A 56 -2.06 -21.94 8.37
CA THR A 56 -2.43 -21.47 9.72
C THR A 56 -1.19 -21.26 10.60
N GLU A 57 -0.18 -22.12 10.48
CA GLU A 57 1.11 -21.96 11.19
C GLU A 57 1.88 -20.75 10.67
N GLU A 58 1.88 -20.49 9.36
CA GLU A 58 2.51 -19.30 8.77
C GLU A 58 1.82 -18.00 9.22
N LEU A 59 0.49 -17.95 9.20
CA LEU A 59 -0.29 -16.82 9.74
C LEU A 59 0.04 -16.59 11.22
N ARG A 60 0.17 -17.66 12.01
CA ARG A 60 0.55 -17.56 13.42
C ARG A 60 1.95 -16.97 13.58
N ALA A 61 2.91 -17.43 12.80
CA ALA A 61 4.28 -16.89 12.80
C ALA A 61 4.31 -15.39 12.46
N HIS A 62 3.55 -14.96 11.45
CA HIS A 62 3.42 -13.53 11.13
C HIS A 62 2.82 -12.73 12.30
N ALA A 63 1.79 -13.24 12.97
CA ALA A 63 1.19 -12.57 14.12
C ALA A 63 2.12 -12.52 15.33
N ASP A 64 2.88 -13.59 15.60
CA ASP A 64 3.90 -13.62 16.66
C ASP A 64 5.00 -12.58 16.37
N ALA A 65 5.50 -12.51 15.14
CA ALA A 65 6.48 -11.51 14.73
C ALA A 65 5.95 -10.07 14.88
N ALA A 66 4.70 -9.82 14.48
CA ALA A 66 4.06 -8.51 14.66
C ALA A 66 3.96 -8.13 16.15
N ARG A 67 3.58 -9.07 17.02
CA ARG A 67 3.52 -8.82 18.48
C ARG A 67 4.89 -8.52 19.09
N GLN A 68 5.94 -9.21 18.66
CA GLN A 68 7.31 -8.94 19.12
C GLN A 68 7.74 -7.53 18.71
N LEU A 69 7.47 -7.12 17.47
CA LEU A 69 7.77 -5.77 17.00
C LEU A 69 6.97 -4.70 17.74
N ILE A 70 5.68 -4.95 18.03
CA ILE A 70 4.86 -4.04 18.86
C ILE A 70 5.48 -3.84 20.24
N ALA A 71 5.94 -4.93 20.88
CA ALA A 71 6.56 -4.85 22.20
C ALA A 71 7.85 -4.00 22.17
N GLN A 72 8.73 -4.24 21.18
CA GLN A 72 9.96 -3.46 20.99
C GLN A 72 9.67 -1.97 20.71
N ARG A 73 8.66 -1.69 19.88
CA ARG A 73 8.27 -0.30 19.56
C ARG A 73 7.67 0.41 20.78
N LYS A 74 6.91 -0.28 21.63
CA LYS A 74 6.39 0.27 22.89
C LYS A 74 7.51 0.61 23.87
N GLU A 75 8.56 -0.21 23.94
CA GLU A 75 9.76 0.11 24.73
C GLU A 75 10.47 1.36 24.18
N THR A 76 10.65 1.42 22.86
CA THR A 76 11.23 2.60 22.18
C THR A 76 10.41 3.87 22.47
N LEU A 77 9.10 3.78 22.43
CA LEU A 77 8.19 4.88 22.74
C LEU A 77 8.37 5.40 24.17
N LEU A 78 8.51 4.50 25.15
CA LEU A 78 8.77 4.90 26.54
C LEU A 78 10.11 5.62 26.70
N GLU A 79 11.15 5.17 26.01
CA GLU A 79 12.46 5.84 26.01
C GLU A 79 12.41 7.20 25.33
N LEU A 80 11.72 7.33 24.19
CA LEU A 80 11.51 8.60 23.53
C LEU A 80 10.68 9.58 24.36
N GLN A 81 9.68 9.12 25.11
CA GLN A 81 8.91 9.96 26.03
C GLN A 81 9.78 10.49 27.18
N LYS A 82 10.72 9.69 27.70
CA LYS A 82 11.70 10.18 28.69
C LYS A 82 12.64 11.21 28.06
N LYS A 83 13.11 10.95 26.84
CA LYS A 83 13.96 11.89 26.08
C LYS A 83 13.23 13.20 25.80
N GLU A 84 11.95 13.16 25.40
CA GLU A 84 11.14 14.35 25.16
C GLU A 84 11.08 15.22 26.42
N LYS A 85 10.80 14.61 27.59
CA LYS A 85 10.80 15.33 28.88
C LYS A 85 12.16 15.96 29.18
N ALA A 86 13.25 15.21 29.01
CA ALA A 86 14.59 15.72 29.27
C ALA A 86 14.98 16.88 28.33
N VAL A 87 14.60 16.81 27.05
CA VAL A 87 14.84 17.89 26.08
C VAL A 87 13.96 19.11 26.38
N ALA A 88 12.70 18.90 26.78
CA ALA A 88 11.81 19.99 27.20
C ALA A 88 12.30 20.68 28.48
N GLU A 89 12.80 19.93 29.46
CA GLU A 89 13.45 20.47 30.66
C GLU A 89 14.70 21.28 30.30
N ARG A 90 15.51 20.78 29.36
CA ARG A 90 16.69 21.50 28.86
C ARG A 90 16.29 22.80 28.14
N LEU A 91 15.23 22.79 27.34
CA LEU A 91 14.70 24.00 26.70
C LEU A 91 14.30 25.04 27.76
N ALA A 92 13.52 24.62 28.76
CA ALA A 92 13.10 25.50 29.87
C ALA A 92 14.30 26.04 30.67
N GLU A 93 15.33 25.23 30.87
CA GLU A 93 16.58 25.68 31.49
C GLU A 93 17.30 26.72 30.62
N THR A 94 17.39 26.52 29.30
CA THR A 94 18.01 27.49 28.40
C THR A 94 17.25 28.82 28.36
N GLU A 95 15.91 28.77 28.39
CA GLU A 95 15.05 29.95 28.50
C GLU A 95 15.34 30.72 29.80
N LEU A 96 15.40 30.02 30.94
CA LEU A 96 15.71 30.64 32.23
C LEU A 96 17.10 31.28 32.25
N ARG A 97 18.12 30.63 31.68
CA ARG A 97 19.49 31.18 31.59
C ARG A 97 19.54 32.46 30.75
N HIS A 98 18.75 32.54 29.68
CA HIS A 98 18.60 33.76 28.92
C HIS A 98 17.91 34.87 29.73
N GLU A 99 16.84 34.55 30.48
CA GLU A 99 16.18 35.52 31.38
C GLU A 99 17.13 36.08 32.46
N VAL A 100 18.04 35.25 32.97
CA VAL A 100 19.10 35.65 33.91
C VAL A 100 20.19 36.51 33.23
N GLY A 101 20.24 36.51 31.89
CA GLY A 101 21.19 37.29 31.09
C GLY A 101 22.52 36.58 30.82
N GLU A 102 22.57 35.24 30.92
CA GLU A 102 23.77 34.46 30.57
C GLU A 102 24.06 34.48 29.06
N TYR A 103 23.01 34.65 28.24
CA TYR A 103 23.11 34.72 26.78
C TYR A 103 22.79 36.12 26.28
N ASP A 104 23.59 36.62 25.34
CA ASP A 104 23.20 37.78 24.54
C ASP A 104 22.17 37.38 23.45
N GLU A 105 21.55 38.36 22.79
CA GLU A 105 20.48 38.11 21.81
C GLU A 105 20.92 37.22 20.64
N ALA A 106 22.19 37.30 20.23
CA ALA A 106 22.72 36.51 19.12
C ALA A 106 22.97 35.05 19.55
N GLN A 107 23.55 34.85 20.74
CA GLN A 107 23.72 33.54 21.35
C GLN A 107 22.38 32.88 21.63
N TRP A 108 21.42 33.66 22.15
CA TRP A 108 20.07 33.22 22.44
C TRP A 108 19.35 32.69 21.19
N GLY A 109 19.38 33.47 20.10
CA GLY A 109 18.74 33.08 18.85
C GLY A 109 19.20 31.72 18.32
N GLN A 110 20.49 31.39 18.47
CA GLN A 110 21.02 30.10 18.06
C GLN A 110 20.68 28.98 19.07
N VAL A 111 20.93 29.20 20.36
CA VAL A 111 20.70 28.18 21.41
C VAL A 111 19.23 27.78 21.48
N HIS A 112 18.32 28.75 21.44
CA HIS A 112 16.88 28.50 21.48
C HIS A 112 16.40 27.76 20.22
N LYS A 113 16.92 28.14 19.04
CA LYS A 113 16.61 27.45 17.78
C LYS A 113 17.05 25.98 17.83
N ASP A 114 18.25 25.71 18.31
CA ASP A 114 18.78 24.34 18.40
C ASP A 114 17.98 23.50 19.40
N ALA A 115 17.63 24.06 20.57
CA ALA A 115 16.81 23.38 21.57
C ALA A 115 15.39 23.06 21.04
N LEU A 116 14.77 23.97 20.29
CA LEU A 116 13.49 23.73 19.62
C LEU A 116 13.59 22.66 18.52
N ALA A 117 14.67 22.68 17.74
CA ALA A 117 14.92 21.68 16.71
C ALA A 117 15.08 20.27 17.32
N ASP A 118 15.84 20.15 18.41
CA ASP A 118 16.00 18.90 19.16
C ASP A 118 14.66 18.38 19.69
N LEU A 119 13.82 19.26 20.26
CA LEU A 119 12.50 18.88 20.76
C LEU A 119 11.57 18.44 19.63
N GLY A 120 11.59 19.16 18.51
CA GLY A 120 10.83 18.82 17.30
C GLY A 120 11.21 17.44 16.78
N ALA A 121 12.52 17.15 16.64
CA ALA A 121 13.00 15.86 16.15
C ALA A 121 12.53 14.68 17.02
N VAL A 122 12.58 14.83 18.36
CA VAL A 122 12.09 13.77 19.27
C VAL A 122 10.58 13.55 19.15
N ARG A 123 9.80 14.62 18.94
CA ARG A 123 8.35 14.52 18.74
C ARG A 123 7.99 13.86 17.42
N ASP A 124 8.73 14.17 16.36
CA ASP A 124 8.55 13.53 15.05
C ASP A 124 8.86 12.02 15.15
N GLU A 125 9.94 11.65 15.83
CA GLU A 125 10.28 10.24 16.11
C GLU A 125 9.17 9.53 16.92
N LEU A 126 8.60 10.20 17.94
CA LEU A 126 7.47 9.67 18.70
C LEU A 126 6.26 9.38 17.81
N MET A 127 5.85 10.35 16.99
CA MET A 127 4.72 10.19 16.07
C MET A 127 4.93 9.05 15.08
N ASP A 128 6.16 8.90 14.58
CA ASP A 128 6.51 7.82 13.66
C ASP A 128 6.42 6.44 14.34
N VAL A 129 6.92 6.32 15.57
CA VAL A 129 6.84 5.07 16.35
C VAL A 129 5.37 4.73 16.70
N GLU A 130 4.55 5.70 17.07
CA GLU A 130 3.12 5.51 17.35
C GLU A 130 2.36 5.02 16.11
N ARG A 131 2.66 5.60 14.94
CA ARG A 131 2.09 5.16 13.66
C ARG A 131 2.51 3.74 13.31
N ASP A 132 3.76 3.37 13.55
CA ASP A 132 4.26 2.02 13.35
C ASP A 132 3.57 1.00 14.27
N ILE A 133 3.39 1.34 15.55
CA ILE A 133 2.63 0.51 16.50
C ILE A 133 1.22 0.28 15.98
N THR A 134 0.53 1.35 15.58
CA THR A 134 -0.84 1.29 15.06
C THR A 134 -0.93 0.35 13.85
N ARG A 135 -0.04 0.50 12.88
CA ARG A 135 0.01 -0.37 11.69
C ARG A 135 0.26 -1.83 12.06
N LEU A 136 1.17 -2.12 12.98
CA LEU A 136 1.43 -3.49 13.42
C LEU A 136 0.23 -4.09 14.16
N GLU A 137 -0.47 -3.30 14.96
CA GLU A 137 -1.70 -3.71 15.64
C GLU A 137 -2.83 -4.00 14.63
N GLU A 138 -2.93 -3.25 13.53
CA GLU A 138 -3.84 -3.56 12.43
C GLU A 138 -3.50 -4.92 11.79
N LEU A 139 -2.23 -5.22 11.55
CA LEU A 139 -1.80 -6.53 11.02
C LEU A 139 -2.17 -7.69 11.96
N ASP A 140 -1.90 -7.54 13.26
CA ASP A 140 -2.26 -8.55 14.26
C ASP A 140 -3.79 -8.75 14.34
N LYS A 141 -4.57 -7.66 14.22
CA LYS A 141 -6.04 -7.72 14.14
C LYS A 141 -6.51 -8.46 12.89
N LEU A 142 -5.91 -8.21 11.72
CA LEU A 142 -6.26 -8.89 10.47
C LEU A 142 -6.07 -10.40 10.57
N VAL A 143 -4.98 -10.86 11.21
CA VAL A 143 -4.75 -12.31 11.41
C VAL A 143 -5.74 -12.91 12.43
N LYS A 144 -6.09 -12.17 13.49
CA LYS A 144 -7.05 -12.61 14.51
C LYS A 144 -8.49 -12.65 14.03
N ALA A 145 -8.84 -11.79 13.07
CA ALA A 145 -10.20 -11.72 12.54
C ALA A 145 -10.60 -13.08 11.94
N LYS A 146 -11.66 -13.68 12.50
CA LYS A 146 -12.25 -14.89 11.93
C LYS A 146 -12.89 -14.54 10.59
N PRO A 147 -12.83 -15.40 9.55
CA PRO A 147 -13.53 -15.15 8.30
C PRO A 147 -15.02 -14.94 8.59
N THR A 148 -15.50 -13.72 8.39
CA THR A 148 -16.93 -13.47 8.32
C THR A 148 -17.37 -14.09 6.99
N PRO A 149 -18.30 -15.06 6.98
CA PRO A 149 -18.79 -15.57 5.71
C PRO A 149 -19.37 -14.38 4.93
N PRO A 150 -19.12 -14.28 3.61
CA PRO A 150 -19.88 -13.34 2.80
C PRO A 150 -21.35 -13.66 3.03
N SER A 151 -22.13 -12.64 3.39
CA SER A 151 -23.59 -12.74 3.49
C SER A 151 -24.10 -13.33 2.18
N ARG A 152 -24.37 -14.64 2.19
CA ARG A 152 -25.10 -15.34 1.15
C ARG A 152 -26.49 -14.69 1.18
N GLY A 153 -26.88 -14.11 0.06
CA GLY A 153 -27.95 -13.14 -0.05
C GLY A 153 -29.12 -13.38 0.90
N VAL A 154 -29.54 -12.31 1.57
CA VAL A 154 -30.92 -12.16 1.98
C VAL A 154 -31.78 -12.24 0.73
N ALA A 155 -32.20 -13.47 0.39
CA ALA A 155 -33.48 -13.70 -0.23
C ALA A 155 -34.49 -13.07 0.72
N GLY A 156 -34.93 -11.86 0.40
CA GLY A 156 -36.00 -11.18 1.10
C GLY A 156 -37.25 -12.03 0.98
N GLU A 157 -37.51 -12.83 1.99
CA GLU A 157 -38.83 -13.40 2.22
C GLU A 157 -39.73 -12.27 2.71
N LEU A 158 -40.27 -11.54 1.73
CA LEU A 158 -41.27 -10.50 1.89
C LEU A 158 -42.53 -11.15 2.47
N THR A 159 -42.71 -11.03 3.78
CA THR A 159 -44.01 -11.23 4.41
C THR A 159 -44.93 -10.08 3.98
N LEU A 160 -45.84 -10.42 3.09
CA LEU A 160 -46.90 -9.58 2.55
C LEU A 160 -47.88 -9.18 3.67
N THR A 161 -48.08 -7.88 3.88
CA THR A 161 -49.34 -7.33 4.41
C THR A 161 -49.86 -6.28 3.42
N PRO A 162 -51.13 -6.33 2.98
CA PRO A 162 -51.66 -5.41 1.99
C PRO A 162 -52.26 -4.15 2.64
N SER A 163 -51.96 -2.98 2.08
CA SER A 163 -52.69 -1.72 2.31
C SER A 163 -52.86 -0.98 0.97
N PRO A 164 -54.01 -0.33 0.70
CA PRO A 164 -54.46 0.02 -0.67
C PRO A 164 -53.90 1.37 -1.21
N PRO A 165 -54.02 1.65 -2.52
CA PRO A 165 -53.26 2.70 -3.19
C PRO A 165 -54.05 3.99 -3.44
N PRO A 166 -53.35 5.10 -3.75
CA PRO A 166 -53.83 6.05 -4.75
C PRO A 166 -52.86 6.22 -5.94
N LYS A 167 -53.42 6.79 -7.00
CA LYS A 167 -53.06 6.68 -8.43
C LYS A 167 -52.04 7.70 -8.93
N SER A 168 -51.35 7.29 -10.01
CA SER A 168 -50.81 8.04 -11.18
C SER A 168 -49.86 9.22 -10.92
N GLU A 169 -48.68 9.27 -11.55
CA GLU A 169 -48.55 9.71 -12.95
C GLU A 169 -47.33 9.11 -13.69
N LYS A 170 -47.49 8.98 -15.01
CA LYS A 170 -46.51 8.46 -15.97
C LYS A 170 -45.43 9.50 -16.30
N ARG A 171 -44.16 9.07 -16.35
CA ARG A 171 -43.19 9.61 -17.30
C ARG A 171 -42.36 8.48 -17.94
N LYS A 172 -42.40 8.47 -19.27
CA LYS A 172 -41.57 7.75 -20.25
C LYS A 172 -40.11 8.26 -20.08
N THR A 173 -38.99 7.57 -20.27
CA THR A 173 -38.55 6.39 -21.04
C THR A 173 -37.28 5.84 -20.36
N PRO A 174 -36.98 4.53 -20.39
CA PRO A 174 -35.63 4.05 -20.09
C PRO A 174 -34.70 4.34 -21.28
N MET A 175 -33.57 5.02 -21.03
CA MET A 175 -32.44 5.07 -21.96
C MET A 175 -31.99 3.63 -22.20
N ASP A 176 -31.92 3.24 -23.47
CA ASP A 176 -31.46 1.93 -23.92
C ASP A 176 -29.92 1.90 -23.88
N GLU A 177 -29.36 1.49 -22.74
CA GLU A 177 -27.91 1.37 -22.52
C GLU A 177 -27.25 0.23 -23.33
N LEU A 178 -28.01 -0.50 -24.16
CA LEU A 178 -27.49 -1.54 -25.05
C LEU A 178 -27.16 -1.04 -26.47
N ALA A 179 -27.46 0.23 -26.79
CA ALA A 179 -27.00 0.86 -28.02
C ALA A 179 -25.51 1.27 -27.96
N PHE A 180 -24.98 1.56 -26.76
CA PHE A 180 -23.58 1.91 -26.57
C PHE A 180 -22.64 0.70 -26.79
N LEU A 181 -23.01 -0.47 -26.25
CA LEU A 181 -22.21 -1.69 -26.37
C LEU A 181 -22.16 -2.28 -27.80
N LYS A 182 -23.03 -1.83 -28.71
CA LYS A 182 -22.97 -2.20 -30.13
C LYS A 182 -22.15 -1.24 -30.99
N SER A 183 -21.81 -0.05 -30.49
CA SER A 183 -21.01 0.94 -31.22
C SER A 183 -19.49 0.77 -31.00
N VAL A 184 -19.06 -0.15 -30.13
CA VAL A 184 -17.64 -0.36 -29.79
C VAL A 184 -17.07 -1.66 -30.39
N THR A 185 -17.87 -2.43 -31.13
CA THR A 185 -17.44 -3.72 -31.73
C THR A 185 -17.49 -3.76 -33.26
N GLU A 186 -17.82 -2.65 -33.93
CA GLU A 186 -17.79 -2.53 -35.39
C GLU A 186 -16.84 -1.43 -35.86
N ASP A 187 -15.57 -1.49 -35.45
CA ASP A 187 -14.49 -0.80 -36.16
C ASP A 187 -13.14 -1.49 -35.91
N ASP A 188 -13.02 -2.75 -36.36
CA ASP A 188 -11.72 -3.41 -36.52
C ASP A 188 -11.80 -4.41 -37.69
N LYS A 189 -12.07 -3.85 -38.87
CA LYS A 189 -11.91 -4.54 -40.15
C LYS A 189 -11.05 -3.68 -41.09
N ASN A 190 -9.77 -3.54 -40.79
CA ASN A 190 -8.73 -3.59 -41.83
C ASN A 190 -7.29 -3.59 -41.29
N ALA A 191 -6.44 -4.39 -41.95
CA ALA A 191 -4.96 -4.32 -42.01
C ALA A 191 -4.17 -5.31 -41.09
N PRO A 192 -2.95 -5.75 -41.48
CA PRO A 192 -2.70 -7.15 -41.79
C PRO A 192 -1.72 -7.85 -40.82
N SER A 193 -1.83 -9.17 -40.75
CA SER A 193 -0.99 -10.07 -39.95
C SER A 193 0.45 -10.18 -40.49
N PRO A 194 1.50 -10.05 -39.66
CA PRO A 194 2.83 -10.47 -40.04
C PRO A 194 3.02 -11.96 -39.76
N ARG A 195 3.31 -12.69 -40.84
CA ARG A 195 3.65 -14.11 -40.83
C ARG A 195 4.94 -14.39 -40.06
N ARG A 196 4.90 -15.53 -39.37
CA ARG A 196 5.99 -16.32 -38.79
C ARG A 196 7.09 -16.63 -39.82
N ALA A 197 8.35 -16.36 -39.46
CA ALA A 197 9.57 -16.96 -40.01
C ALA A 197 10.58 -17.03 -38.84
N SER A 198 10.86 -18.21 -38.29
CA SER A 198 11.97 -19.12 -38.67
C SER A 198 13.31 -18.71 -38.03
N GLY A 199 13.96 -19.71 -37.42
CA GLY A 199 15.05 -19.55 -36.47
C GLY A 199 16.31 -18.90 -37.03
N GLY A 200 16.99 -18.19 -36.13
CA GLY A 200 18.36 -17.71 -36.25
C GLY A 200 18.93 -17.59 -34.84
N GLN A 201 19.97 -18.36 -34.57
CA GLN A 201 20.66 -18.44 -33.28
C GLN A 201 21.27 -17.09 -32.88
N TYR A 202 21.16 -16.71 -31.61
CA TYR A 202 22.00 -15.68 -31.02
C TYR A 202 22.78 -16.32 -29.87
N GLN A 203 24.09 -16.45 -30.06
CA GLN A 203 25.05 -16.79 -29.00
C GLN A 203 25.38 -15.52 -28.20
N PRO A 204 25.52 -15.61 -26.87
CA PRO A 204 26.22 -14.61 -26.09
C PRO A 204 27.70 -14.97 -26.03
N ASP A 205 28.57 -14.08 -26.48
CA ASP A 205 29.98 -14.10 -26.10
C ASP A 205 30.27 -12.87 -25.23
N ASP A 206 30.85 -13.19 -24.08
CA ASP A 206 31.51 -12.32 -23.12
C ASP A 206 32.42 -11.27 -23.77
N LEU A 207 32.55 -10.10 -23.12
CA LEU A 207 33.83 -9.66 -22.55
C LEU A 207 33.62 -8.48 -21.60
N GLN A 208 34.23 -8.65 -20.42
CA GLN A 208 34.35 -7.75 -19.28
C GLN A 208 35.19 -6.50 -19.54
N ASP A 209 35.13 -5.62 -18.53
CA ASP A 209 36.05 -4.53 -18.18
C ASP A 209 35.88 -3.17 -18.86
N ALA A 210 35.24 -2.27 -18.12
CA ALA A 210 35.85 -0.98 -17.78
C ALA A 210 35.10 -0.35 -16.59
N ALA A 211 35.58 -0.62 -15.38
CA ALA A 211 35.45 0.32 -14.27
C ALA A 211 36.30 1.55 -14.62
N HIS A 212 35.66 2.62 -15.10
CA HIS A 212 36.24 3.96 -15.08
C HIS A 212 35.38 4.87 -14.22
N LEU A 213 35.88 5.09 -13.00
CA LEU A 213 35.56 6.25 -12.18
C LEU A 213 35.90 7.51 -12.99
N ALA A 214 34.88 8.22 -13.46
CA ALA A 214 35.00 9.59 -13.89
C ALA A 214 34.59 10.50 -12.70
N PRO A 215 35.35 11.58 -12.40
CA PRO A 215 34.90 12.55 -11.43
C PRO A 215 33.69 13.28 -12.01
N VAL A 216 32.55 13.16 -11.34
CA VAL A 216 31.37 13.99 -11.60
C VAL A 216 31.73 15.40 -11.16
N ASP A 217 31.97 16.26 -12.14
CA ASP A 217 31.99 17.71 -11.98
C ASP A 217 30.54 18.13 -11.66
N GLU A 218 30.25 18.47 -10.40
CA GLU A 218 28.90 18.82 -9.92
C GLU A 218 28.39 20.16 -10.50
N ASP A 219 29.25 20.93 -11.19
CA ASP A 219 28.94 22.24 -11.77
C ASP A 219 28.86 22.25 -13.32
N ALA A 220 28.81 21.07 -13.95
CA ALA A 220 28.59 21.00 -15.40
C ALA A 220 27.18 21.51 -15.76
N PRO A 221 27.03 22.48 -16.69
CA PRO A 221 25.72 23.02 -17.06
C PRO A 221 24.88 21.94 -17.72
N VAL A 222 23.86 21.45 -17.00
CA VAL A 222 22.94 20.45 -17.52
C VAL A 222 22.05 21.08 -18.60
N GLU A 223 22.17 20.61 -19.83
CA GLU A 223 21.42 21.15 -20.97
C GLU A 223 19.90 20.93 -20.79
N LYS A 224 19.15 22.03 -20.77
CA LYS A 224 17.68 22.02 -20.73
C LYS A 224 17.14 21.68 -22.12
N THR A 225 16.62 20.47 -22.28
CA THR A 225 16.13 19.94 -23.58
C THR A 225 14.60 19.83 -23.65
N LEU A 226 13.88 20.00 -22.53
CA LEU A 226 12.43 19.79 -22.47
C LEU A 226 11.66 21.11 -22.59
N LYS A 227 10.98 21.33 -23.72
CA LYS A 227 10.20 22.55 -23.97
C LYS A 227 8.80 22.47 -23.33
N CYS A 228 8.47 23.45 -22.50
CA CYS A 228 7.11 23.62 -21.97
C CYS A 228 6.13 23.95 -23.11
N ARG A 229 5.00 23.23 -23.17
CA ARG A 229 3.95 23.47 -24.19
C ARG A 229 3.16 24.76 -23.96
N GLU A 230 3.08 25.24 -22.73
CA GLU A 230 2.29 26.44 -22.40
C GLU A 230 3.06 27.74 -22.63
N CYS A 231 4.28 27.86 -22.08
CA CYS A 231 5.06 29.09 -22.15
C CYS A 231 6.30 29.01 -23.05
N GLY A 232 6.66 27.82 -23.54
CA GLY A 232 7.80 27.64 -24.45
C GLY A 232 9.19 27.62 -23.79
N THR A 233 9.28 27.75 -22.47
CA THR A 233 10.55 27.70 -21.72
C THR A 233 11.19 26.31 -21.82
N MET A 234 12.53 26.26 -21.91
CA MET A 234 13.31 25.02 -21.87
C MET A 234 13.58 24.66 -20.40
N ASN A 235 13.25 23.43 -20.01
CA ASN A 235 13.37 22.88 -18.67
C ASN A 235 14.26 21.63 -18.70
N LEU A 236 14.65 21.13 -17.53
CA LEU A 236 15.42 19.89 -17.43
C LEU A 236 14.53 18.69 -17.77
N ALA A 237 15.11 17.66 -18.40
CA ALA A 237 14.35 16.44 -18.75
C ALA A 237 13.84 15.67 -17.52
N THR A 238 14.41 15.92 -16.34
CA THR A 238 14.00 15.35 -15.06
C THR A 238 12.91 16.16 -14.34
N GLU A 239 12.58 17.37 -14.82
CA GLU A 239 11.58 18.23 -14.19
C GLU A 239 10.16 17.84 -14.57
N TRP A 240 9.26 17.87 -13.58
CA TRP A 240 7.85 17.52 -13.76
C TRP A 240 6.99 18.75 -14.05
N TYR A 241 7.48 19.94 -13.70
CA TYR A 241 6.78 21.21 -13.86
C TYR A 241 7.72 22.25 -14.47
N CYS A 242 7.17 23.17 -15.25
CA CYS A 242 7.95 24.24 -15.84
C CYS A 242 8.38 25.25 -14.78
N GLU A 243 9.68 25.56 -14.72
CA GLU A 243 10.24 26.54 -13.78
C GLU A 243 9.66 27.96 -13.96
N ASN A 244 9.20 28.31 -15.16
CA ASN A 244 8.72 29.67 -15.45
C ASN A 244 7.21 29.85 -15.23
N CYS A 245 6.38 28.87 -15.61
CA CYS A 245 4.91 29.02 -15.54
C CYS A 245 4.21 27.98 -14.66
N GLY A 246 4.92 27.01 -14.10
CA GLY A 246 4.35 25.97 -13.24
C GLY A 246 3.51 24.90 -13.95
N ALA A 247 3.39 24.95 -15.28
CA ALA A 247 2.66 23.94 -16.04
C ALA A 247 3.34 22.57 -15.96
N GLU A 248 2.55 21.50 -15.89
CA GLU A 248 3.06 20.13 -15.94
C GLU A 248 3.77 19.83 -17.27
N LEU A 249 4.98 19.28 -17.20
CA LEU A 249 5.78 18.84 -18.35
C LEU A 249 5.47 17.38 -18.74
N ALA A 250 4.44 16.79 -18.12
CA ALA A 250 4.16 15.37 -18.05
C ALA A 250 3.98 14.66 -19.41
N ALA A 251 4.79 13.62 -19.59
CA ALA A 251 4.41 12.23 -19.88
C ALA A 251 3.12 12.01 -20.71
N LEU A 252 3.32 11.73 -22.00
CA LEU A 252 2.55 10.78 -22.81
C LEU A 252 3.52 9.97 -23.67
#